data_AF-A0A326UEF3-F1
#
_entry.id   AF-A0A326UEF3-F1
#
_cell.length_a   1.000
_cell.length_b   1.000
_cell.length_c   1.000
_cell.angle_alpha   90.00
_cell.angle_beta   90.00
_cell.angle_gamma   90.00
#
_symmetry.space_group_name_H-M   'P 1'
#
loop_
_entity.id
_entity.type
_entity.pdbx_description
1 polymer ?
#
loop_
_entity_poly.entity_id
_entity_poly.type
_entity_poly.pdbx_seq_one_letter_code
_entity_poly.pdbx_strand_id
1 'polypeptide(L)'
;MRCRDAREWLEAQSQKEFEPGQADELRDHLKQCASCRMHQEQLQKLDALLRLSIPQMKPSISHVSTEQIMRTIQQRSQISQQLEELRTQQRTRMSQIQPLGTVLAAIIFFSLSCLPLGLLALVIIQSDTVVQLLTVGKGLIDILVVLSQYLQSTLQLVTQNNWLLAALALAVVVMSGMWLRLMRHPQEA
;
A
#
# COMPACT_ATOMS: atom_id res chain seq x y z
N MET A 1 31.58 12.89 -41.54
CA MET A 1 30.46 12.40 -40.70
C MET A 1 29.31 11.87 -41.57
N ARG A 2 28.75 10.69 -41.25
CA ARG A 2 27.54 10.19 -41.91
C ARG A 2 26.30 10.84 -41.28
N CYS A 3 25.21 10.96 -42.03
CA CYS A 3 23.96 11.55 -41.52
C CYS A 3 23.37 10.79 -40.31
N ARG A 4 23.70 9.51 -40.15
CA ARG A 4 23.29 8.70 -39.00
C ARG A 4 23.97 9.19 -37.72
N ASP A 5 25.30 9.27 -37.74
CA ASP A 5 26.11 9.75 -36.62
C ASP A 5 25.72 11.18 -36.23
N ALA A 6 25.45 12.04 -37.23
CA ALA A 6 24.99 13.41 -36.99
C ALA A 6 23.65 13.47 -36.24
N ARG A 7 22.75 12.50 -36.43
CA ARG A 7 21.46 12.44 -35.71
C ARG A 7 21.65 11.94 -34.28
N GLU A 8 22.45 10.90 -34.09
CA GLU A 8 22.80 10.38 -32.76
C GLU A 8 23.46 11.48 -31.90
N TRP A 9 24.31 12.31 -32.51
CA TRP A 9 24.93 13.45 -31.84
C TRP A 9 23.94 14.58 -31.51
N LEU A 10 22.95 14.84 -32.37
CA LEU A 10 21.87 15.80 -32.07
C LEU A 10 20.99 15.34 -30.91
N GLU A 11 20.73 14.04 -30.79
CA GLU A 11 20.02 13.44 -29.66
C GLU A 11 20.84 13.51 -28.37
N ALA A 12 22.13 13.17 -28.41
CA ALA A 12 23.05 13.30 -27.27
C ALA A 12 23.19 14.76 -26.81
N GLN A 13 23.22 15.73 -27.75
CA GLN A 13 23.21 17.15 -27.45
C GLN A 13 21.95 17.58 -26.68
N SER A 14 20.78 17.03 -27.00
CA SER A 14 19.54 17.33 -26.29
C SER A 14 19.55 16.83 -24.83
N GLN A 15 20.32 15.77 -24.54
CA GLN A 15 20.42 15.14 -23.21
C GLN A 15 21.56 15.71 -22.34
N LYS A 16 22.28 16.73 -22.81
CA LYS A 16 23.44 17.37 -22.14
C LYS A 16 24.66 16.46 -21.94
N GLU A 17 24.75 15.33 -22.63
CA GLU A 17 25.89 14.39 -22.56
C GLU A 17 26.95 14.66 -23.65
N PHE A 18 27.06 15.91 -24.09
CA PHE A 18 27.77 16.24 -25.32
C PHE A 18 29.17 16.82 -25.08
N GLU A 19 30.18 16.17 -25.65
CA GLU A 19 31.59 16.59 -25.59
C GLU A 19 31.86 17.81 -26.50
N PRO A 20 32.62 18.83 -26.04
CA PRO A 20 32.81 20.08 -26.77
C PRO A 20 33.54 19.91 -28.11
N GLY A 21 34.40 18.90 -28.26
CA GLY A 21 35.14 18.65 -29.51
C GLY A 21 34.28 18.16 -30.68
N GLN A 22 33.11 17.56 -30.40
CA GLN A 22 32.20 17.05 -31.43
C GLN A 22 31.23 18.13 -31.96
N ALA A 23 31.20 19.30 -31.30
CA ALA A 23 30.31 20.40 -31.65
C ALA A 23 30.63 21.03 -33.01
N ASP A 24 31.93 21.19 -33.28
CA ASP A 24 32.40 21.88 -34.47
C ASP A 24 32.19 21.03 -35.73
N GLU A 25 32.47 19.72 -35.66
CA GLU A 25 32.20 18.78 -36.74
C GLU A 25 30.71 18.66 -37.07
N LEU A 26 29.85 18.65 -36.04
CA LEU A 26 28.40 18.63 -36.21
C LEU A 26 27.91 19.91 -36.90
N ARG A 27 28.43 21.07 -36.48
CA ARG A 27 28.07 22.37 -37.05
C ARG A 27 28.45 22.48 -38.52
N ASP A 28 29.61 21.97 -38.91
CA ASP A 28 30.02 22.02 -40.31
C ASP A 28 29.20 21.09 -41.21
N HIS A 29 28.79 19.93 -40.71
CA HIS A 29 27.86 19.06 -41.45
C HIS A 29 26.46 19.65 -41.58
N LEU A 30 25.95 20.33 -40.55
CA LEU A 30 24.64 20.99 -40.61
C LEU A 30 24.61 22.08 -41.70
N LYS A 31 25.72 22.77 -41.96
CA LYS A 31 25.80 23.72 -43.10
C LYS A 31 25.61 23.03 -44.45
N GLN A 32 26.09 21.80 -44.59
CA GLN A 32 26.11 21.07 -45.86
C GLN A 32 24.85 20.19 -46.07
N CYS A 33 24.23 19.71 -45.00
CA CYS A 33 23.14 18.74 -45.06
C CYS A 33 21.78 19.34 -44.70
N ALA A 34 20.89 19.50 -45.68
CA ALA A 34 19.55 20.04 -45.46
C ALA A 34 18.65 19.13 -44.61
N SER A 35 18.78 17.80 -44.74
CA SER A 35 17.94 16.86 -43.98
C SER A 35 18.27 16.86 -42.49
N CYS A 36 19.54 17.05 -42.11
CA CYS A 36 19.92 17.12 -40.69
C CYS A 36 19.51 18.46 -40.06
N ARG A 37 19.51 19.56 -40.82
CA ARG A 37 18.96 20.86 -40.37
C ARG A 37 17.47 20.78 -40.05
N MET A 38 16.69 20.19 -40.96
CA MET A 38 15.24 20.00 -40.74
C MET A 38 14.95 19.17 -39.48
N HIS A 39 15.77 18.15 -39.22
CA HIS A 39 15.64 17.31 -38.03
C HIS A 39 15.97 18.08 -36.74
N GLN A 40 17.01 18.91 -36.75
CA GLN A 40 17.35 19.79 -35.63
C GLN A 40 16.22 20.78 -35.31
N GLU A 41 15.61 21.39 -36.33
CA GLU A 41 14.47 22.31 -36.15
C GLU A 41 13.24 21.60 -35.55
N GLN A 42 12.98 20.36 -35.96
CA GLN A 42 11.91 19.54 -35.39
C GLN A 42 12.17 19.22 -33.91
N LEU A 43 13.39 18.84 -33.56
CA LEU A 43 13.78 18.59 -32.16
C LEU A 43 13.64 19.86 -31.30
N GLN A 44 14.06 21.02 -31.81
CA GLN A 44 13.91 22.30 -31.11
C GLN A 44 12.44 22.69 -30.92
N LYS A 45 11.58 22.46 -31.93
CA LYS A 45 10.13 22.68 -31.81
C LYS A 45 9.53 21.76 -30.75
N LEU A 46 9.95 20.50 -30.70
CA LEU A 46 9.47 19.54 -29.70
C LEU A 46 9.93 19.93 -28.28
N ASP A 47 11.19 20.32 -28.10
CA ASP A 47 11.71 20.83 -26.82
C ASP A 47 10.98 22.11 -26.38
N ALA A 48 10.69 23.03 -27.32
CA ALA A 48 9.91 24.23 -27.03
C ALA A 48 8.48 23.90 -26.55
N LEU A 49 7.81 22.93 -27.19
CA LEU A 49 6.48 22.47 -26.77
C LEU A 49 6.52 21.77 -25.41
N LEU A 50 7.55 20.97 -25.14
CA LEU A 50 7.74 20.31 -23.84
C LEU A 50 8.00 21.34 -22.73
N ARG A 51 8.82 22.37 -22.99
CA ARG A 51 9.07 23.46 -22.03
C ARG A 51 7.85 24.32 -21.74
N LEU A 52 6.94 24.47 -22.69
CA LEU A 52 5.66 25.14 -22.50
C LEU A 52 4.65 24.27 -21.74
N SER A 53 4.73 22.95 -21.91
CA SER A 53 3.81 21.98 -21.28
C SER A 53 4.21 21.58 -19.86
N ILE A 54 5.47 21.79 -19.48
CA ILE A 54 5.91 21.66 -18.10
C ILE A 54 5.51 22.97 -17.39
N PRO A 55 4.55 22.95 -16.44
CA PRO A 55 4.30 24.12 -15.61
C PRO A 55 5.64 24.51 -14.98
N GLN A 56 6.07 25.75 -15.24
CA GLN A 56 7.26 26.32 -14.65
C GLN A 56 7.13 26.24 -13.12
N MET A 57 7.63 25.15 -12.52
CA MET A 57 8.18 25.22 -11.18
C MET A 57 9.35 26.17 -11.31
N LYS A 58 9.10 27.45 -11.00
CA LYS A 58 10.14 28.44 -10.76
C LYS A 58 11.25 27.76 -9.96
N PRO A 59 12.47 27.63 -10.48
CA PRO A 59 13.60 27.45 -9.60
C PRO A 59 13.74 28.81 -8.92
N SER A 60 13.08 28.98 -7.78
CA SER A 60 13.32 30.09 -6.88
C SER A 60 14.71 29.85 -6.28
N ILE A 61 15.75 30.11 -7.08
CA ILE A 61 17.10 30.39 -6.60
C ILE A 61 17.04 31.80 -6.02
N SER A 62 16.27 31.93 -4.96
CA SER A 62 16.18 33.12 -4.13
C SER A 62 16.56 32.63 -2.75
N HIS A 63 17.85 32.73 -2.47
CA HIS A 63 18.34 32.86 -1.10
C HIS A 63 17.74 31.81 -0.16
N VAL A 64 18.09 30.53 -0.37
CA VAL A 64 17.86 29.50 0.65
C VAL A 64 18.74 29.91 1.83
N SER A 65 18.17 30.71 2.74
CA SER A 65 18.86 31.17 3.91
C SER A 65 19.25 29.95 4.73
N THR A 66 20.45 29.97 5.30
CA THR A 66 20.92 28.94 6.23
C THR A 66 19.88 28.65 7.31
N GLU A 67 19.01 29.61 7.67
CA GLU A 67 17.86 29.40 8.54
C GLU A 67 16.82 28.40 8.01
N GLN A 68 16.49 28.39 6.72
CA GLN A 68 15.49 27.48 6.16
C GLN A 68 16.05 26.05 6.01
N ILE A 69 17.34 25.92 5.73
CA ILE A 69 18.07 24.64 5.81
C ILE A 69 18.15 24.18 7.27
N MET A 70 18.45 25.07 8.21
CA MET A 70 18.55 24.72 9.62
C MET A 70 17.18 24.33 10.21
N ARG A 71 16.08 24.97 9.79
CA ARG A 71 14.71 24.56 10.16
C ARG A 71 14.32 23.19 9.59
N THR A 72 14.73 22.88 8.35
CA THR A 72 14.46 21.55 7.76
C THR A 72 15.34 20.44 8.36
N ILE A 73 16.57 20.75 8.76
CA ILE A 73 17.45 19.85 9.54
C ILE A 73 16.85 19.62 10.94
N GLN A 74 16.35 20.66 11.59
CA GLN A 74 15.73 20.56 12.93
C GLN A 74 14.39 19.81 12.90
N GLN A 75 13.60 19.97 11.83
CA GLN A 75 12.41 19.15 11.61
C GLN A 75 12.78 17.68 11.34
N ARG A 76 13.85 17.42 10.57
CA ARG A 76 14.33 16.05 10.36
C ARG A 76 14.82 15.39 11.65
N SER A 77 15.51 16.13 12.53
CA SER A 77 15.98 15.58 13.80
C SER A 77 14.80 15.21 14.73
N GLN A 78 13.75 16.04 14.75
CA GLN A 78 12.53 15.74 15.50
C GLN A 78 11.81 14.50 14.97
N ILE A 79 11.69 14.35 13.65
CA ILE A 79 11.07 13.16 13.04
C ILE A 79 11.89 11.91 13.33
N SER A 80 13.23 12.00 13.28
CA SER A 80 14.09 10.87 13.63
C SER A 80 13.98 10.48 15.10
N GLN A 81 13.84 11.45 16.01
CA GLN A 81 13.62 11.18 17.43
C GLN A 81 12.26 10.51 17.67
N GLN A 82 11.20 10.98 17.00
CA GLN A 82 9.87 10.36 17.10
C GLN A 82 9.86 8.92 16.55
N LEU A 83 10.59 8.65 15.47
CA LEU A 83 10.73 7.30 14.92
C LEU A 83 11.51 6.37 15.86
N GLU A 84 12.52 6.87 16.56
CA GLU A 84 13.28 6.09 17.53
C GLU A 84 12.43 5.77 18.78
N GLU A 85 11.62 6.72 19.25
CA GLU A 85 10.62 6.49 20.31
C GLU A 85 9.56 5.47 19.87
N LEU A 86 9.02 5.58 18.66
CA LEU A 86 8.08 4.59 18.11
C LEU A 86 8.70 3.18 18.00
N ARG A 87 9.96 3.08 17.59
CA ARG A 87 10.67 1.79 17.51
C ARG A 87 10.91 1.19 18.89
N THR A 88 11.33 1.99 19.87
CA THR A 88 11.53 1.51 21.25
C THR A 88 10.20 1.10 21.90
N GLN A 89 9.12 1.82 21.59
CA GLN A 89 7.76 1.47 22.03
C GLN A 89 7.21 0.22 21.32
N GLN A 90 7.51 0.01 20.04
CA GLN A 90 7.13 -1.22 19.34
C GLN A 90 7.92 -2.42 19.85
N ARG A 91 9.20 -2.25 20.18
CA ARG A 91 10.05 -3.34 20.68
C ARG A 91 9.60 -3.86 22.03
N THR A 92 9.14 -2.97 22.91
CA THR A 92 8.56 -3.32 24.21
C THR A 92 7.20 -4.00 24.09
N ARG A 93 6.38 -3.64 23.08
CA ARG A 93 5.13 -4.38 22.80
C ARG A 93 5.37 -5.75 22.18
N MET A 94 6.35 -5.88 21.27
CA MET A 94 6.66 -7.17 20.66
C MET A 94 7.18 -8.19 21.67
N SER A 95 8.00 -7.78 22.65
CA SER A 95 8.46 -8.69 23.70
C SER A 95 7.33 -9.19 24.61
N GLN A 96 6.26 -8.39 24.79
CA GLN A 96 5.07 -8.78 25.55
C GLN A 96 4.11 -9.70 24.78
N ILE A 97 4.06 -9.61 23.44
CA ILE A 97 3.18 -10.43 22.60
C ILE A 97 3.82 -11.80 22.27
N GLN A 98 5.15 -11.87 22.26
CA GLN A 98 5.90 -13.10 21.99
C GLN A 98 5.50 -14.32 22.86
N PRO A 99 5.28 -14.21 24.19
CA PRO A 99 4.86 -15.36 25.01
C PRO A 99 3.41 -15.78 24.76
N LEU A 100 2.52 -14.87 24.32
CA LEU A 100 1.15 -15.24 23.97
C LEU A 100 1.13 -16.16 22.74
N GLY A 101 1.98 -15.88 21.75
CA GLY A 101 2.04 -16.68 20.52
C GLY A 101 2.47 -18.13 20.77
N THR A 102 3.44 -18.37 21.65
CA THR A 102 3.94 -19.72 21.95
C THR A 102 2.94 -20.52 22.78
N VAL A 103 2.28 -19.91 23.76
CA VAL A 103 1.24 -20.57 24.55
C VAL A 103 0.06 -20.97 23.67
N LEU A 104 -0.39 -20.08 22.78
CA LEU A 104 -1.50 -20.37 21.88
C LEU A 104 -1.15 -21.48 20.88
N ALA A 105 0.07 -21.46 20.33
CA ALA A 105 0.57 -22.52 19.46
C ALA A 105 0.64 -23.87 20.18
N ALA A 106 1.11 -23.90 21.44
CA ALA A 106 1.15 -25.11 22.24
C ALA A 106 -0.26 -25.67 22.53
N ILE A 107 -1.22 -24.81 22.86
CA ILE A 107 -2.63 -25.21 23.08
C ILE A 107 -3.23 -25.79 21.80
N ILE A 108 -3.01 -25.15 20.65
CA ILE A 108 -3.47 -25.65 19.35
C ILE A 108 -2.84 -27.00 19.05
N PHE A 109 -1.53 -27.15 19.22
CA PHE A 109 -0.84 -28.41 18.93
C PHE A 109 -1.28 -29.54 19.86
N PHE A 110 -1.45 -29.24 21.15
CA PHE A 110 -1.92 -30.20 22.14
C PHE A 110 -3.36 -30.63 21.88
N SER A 111 -4.27 -29.68 21.62
CA SER A 111 -5.65 -30.01 21.27
C SER A 111 -5.75 -30.82 19.97
N LEU A 112 -4.99 -30.44 18.94
CA LEU A 112 -4.95 -31.15 17.65
C LEU A 112 -4.40 -32.58 17.78
N SER A 113 -3.48 -32.82 18.72
CA SER A 113 -2.90 -34.15 18.95
C SER A 113 -3.74 -35.00 19.91
N CYS A 114 -4.31 -34.38 20.95
CA CYS A 114 -5.06 -35.07 22.00
C CYS A 114 -6.46 -35.49 21.52
N LEU A 115 -7.14 -34.66 20.72
CA LEU A 115 -8.46 -34.98 20.14
C LEU A 115 -8.47 -36.32 19.37
N PRO A 116 -7.61 -36.55 18.35
CA PRO A 116 -7.66 -37.79 17.58
C PRO A 116 -7.26 -39.01 18.42
N LEU A 117 -6.29 -38.87 19.33
CA LEU A 117 -5.90 -39.95 20.24
C LEU A 117 -7.03 -40.33 21.20
N GLY A 118 -7.71 -39.34 21.78
CA GLY A 118 -8.88 -39.56 22.64
C GLY A 118 -10.04 -40.20 21.89
N LEU A 119 -10.29 -39.75 20.66
CA LEU A 119 -11.30 -40.35 19.77
C LEU A 119 -10.97 -41.80 19.44
N LEU A 120 -9.70 -42.09 19.13
CA LEU A 120 -9.24 -43.45 18.83
C LEU A 120 -9.37 -44.37 20.06
N ALA A 121 -9.01 -43.88 21.25
CA ALA A 121 -9.21 -44.62 22.50
C ALA A 121 -10.70 -44.89 22.79
N LEU A 122 -11.57 -43.90 22.56
CA LEU A 122 -13.02 -44.06 22.68
C LEU A 122 -13.58 -45.09 21.70
N VAL A 123 -13.13 -45.11 20.45
CA VAL A 123 -13.53 -46.12 19.45
C VAL A 123 -13.22 -47.53 19.91
N ILE A 124 -12.07 -47.72 20.56
CA ILE A 124 -11.62 -49.04 21.02
C ILE A 124 -12.43 -49.51 22.25
N ILE A 125 -12.78 -48.59 23.17
CA ILE A 125 -13.40 -48.94 24.46
C ILE A 125 -14.94 -48.97 24.36
N GLN A 126 -15.55 -48.03 23.63
CA GLN A 126 -17.00 -47.89 23.48
C GLN A 126 -17.35 -47.47 22.05
N SER A 127 -17.53 -48.44 21.16
CA SER A 127 -17.90 -48.19 19.76
C SER A 127 -19.27 -47.52 19.61
N ASP A 128 -20.21 -47.80 20.50
CA ASP A 128 -21.59 -47.32 20.40
C ASP A 128 -21.73 -45.81 20.69
N THR A 129 -20.96 -45.29 21.66
CA THR A 129 -20.94 -43.85 21.96
C THR A 129 -20.29 -43.05 20.84
N VAL A 130 -19.31 -43.61 20.12
CA VAL A 130 -18.70 -42.95 18.97
C VAL A 130 -19.69 -42.79 17.82
N VAL A 131 -20.53 -43.80 17.54
CA VAL A 131 -21.54 -43.69 16.47
C VAL A 131 -22.57 -42.60 16.78
N GLN A 132 -22.99 -42.48 18.05
CA GLN A 132 -23.86 -41.39 18.51
C GLN A 132 -23.18 -40.02 18.42
N LEU A 133 -21.90 -39.93 18.80
CA LEU A 133 -21.14 -38.68 18.70
C LEU A 133 -20.92 -38.26 17.24
N LEU A 134 -20.67 -39.22 16.33
CA LEU A 134 -20.50 -38.98 14.90
C LEU A 134 -21.80 -38.50 14.24
N THR A 135 -22.94 -39.05 14.65
CA THR A 135 -24.25 -38.64 14.12
C THR A 135 -24.64 -37.24 14.60
N VAL A 136 -24.41 -36.91 15.87
CA VAL A 136 -24.56 -35.53 16.38
C VAL A 136 -23.57 -34.58 15.70
N GLY A 137 -22.31 -35.00 15.56
CA GLY A 137 -21.26 -34.23 14.89
C GLY A 137 -21.59 -33.95 13.42
N LYS A 138 -22.14 -34.92 12.70
CA LYS A 138 -22.62 -34.74 11.32
C LYS A 138 -23.73 -33.69 11.23
N GLY A 139 -24.71 -33.74 12.14
CA GLY A 139 -25.75 -32.71 12.21
C GLY A 139 -25.19 -31.31 12.49
N LEU A 140 -24.16 -31.21 13.34
CA LEU A 140 -23.47 -29.96 13.66
C LEU A 140 -22.67 -29.43 12.46
N ILE A 141 -22.01 -30.31 11.72
CA ILE A 141 -21.30 -29.97 10.47
C ILE A 141 -22.30 -29.49 9.42
N ASP A 142 -23.44 -30.15 9.25
CA ASP A 142 -24.47 -29.73 8.30
C ASP A 142 -25.02 -28.33 8.65
N ILE A 143 -25.26 -28.06 9.94
CA ILE A 143 -25.66 -26.73 10.42
C ILE A 143 -24.56 -25.69 10.14
N LEU A 144 -23.29 -26.01 10.41
CA LEU A 144 -22.15 -25.13 10.13
C LEU A 144 -21.96 -24.86 8.64
N VAL A 145 -22.19 -25.86 7.79
CA VAL A 145 -22.12 -25.73 6.33
C VAL A 145 -23.25 -24.84 5.83
N VAL A 146 -24.48 -25.04 6.31
CA VAL A 146 -25.61 -24.16 5.98
C VAL A 146 -25.33 -22.73 6.47
N LEU A 147 -24.83 -22.56 7.69
CA LEU A 147 -24.48 -21.25 8.24
C LEU A 147 -23.37 -20.57 7.42
N SER A 148 -22.35 -21.33 7.01
CA SER A 148 -21.27 -20.88 6.13
C SER A 148 -21.82 -20.43 4.78
N GLN A 149 -22.72 -21.21 4.16
CA GLN A 149 -23.35 -20.86 2.89
C GLN A 149 -24.24 -19.62 3.02
N TYR A 150 -24.95 -19.45 4.14
CA TYR A 150 -25.70 -18.25 4.44
C TYR A 150 -24.79 -17.05 4.65
N LEU A 151 -23.70 -17.20 5.39
CA LEU A 151 -22.70 -16.13 5.57
C LEU A 151 -22.09 -15.76 4.24
N GLN A 152 -21.71 -16.74 3.41
CA GLN A 152 -21.10 -16.52 2.11
C GLN A 152 -22.07 -15.84 1.14
N SER A 153 -23.33 -16.27 1.11
CA SER A 153 -24.38 -15.62 0.31
C SER A 153 -24.65 -14.20 0.79
N THR A 154 -24.65 -13.98 2.10
CA THR A 154 -24.82 -12.65 2.70
C THR A 154 -23.61 -11.78 2.39
N LEU A 155 -22.38 -12.28 2.52
CA LEU A 155 -21.14 -11.57 2.19
C LEU A 155 -21.05 -11.25 0.70
N GLN A 156 -21.49 -12.16 -0.15
CA GLN A 156 -21.49 -11.99 -1.60
C GLN A 156 -22.54 -10.94 -2.02
N LEU A 157 -23.72 -10.95 -1.39
CA LEU A 157 -24.74 -9.91 -1.56
C LEU A 157 -24.25 -8.53 -1.07
N VAL A 158 -23.53 -8.54 0.05
CA VAL A 158 -22.92 -7.39 0.71
C VAL A 158 -21.76 -6.80 -0.13
N THR A 159 -20.95 -7.63 -0.77
CA THR A 159 -19.84 -7.18 -1.63
C THR A 159 -20.29 -6.75 -3.03
N GLN A 160 -21.38 -7.31 -3.57
CA GLN A 160 -21.96 -6.83 -4.84
C GLN A 160 -22.72 -5.52 -4.67
N ASN A 161 -23.41 -5.32 -3.55
CA ASN A 161 -24.10 -4.07 -3.24
C ASN A 161 -23.29 -3.22 -2.24
N ASN A 162 -22.13 -2.72 -2.68
CA ASN A 162 -21.37 -1.68 -1.95
C ASN A 162 -22.26 -0.49 -1.53
N TRP A 163 -23.34 -0.24 -2.25
CA TRP A 163 -24.35 0.76 -1.93
C TRP A 163 -25.21 0.41 -0.70
N LEU A 164 -25.61 -0.85 -0.54
CA LEU A 164 -26.37 -1.30 0.64
C LEU A 164 -25.49 -1.33 1.88
N LEU A 165 -24.23 -1.77 1.74
CA LEU A 165 -23.24 -1.67 2.81
C LEU A 165 -23.01 -0.22 3.25
N ALA A 166 -22.85 0.69 2.29
CA ALA A 166 -22.70 2.12 2.58
C ALA A 166 -23.95 2.68 3.27
N ALA A 167 -25.15 2.31 2.82
CA ALA A 167 -26.41 2.71 3.43
C ALA A 167 -26.57 2.16 4.86
N LEU A 168 -26.21 0.89 5.08
CA LEU A 168 -26.24 0.24 6.40
C LEU A 168 -25.22 0.88 7.35
N ALA A 169 -23.99 1.09 6.90
CA ALA A 169 -22.95 1.76 7.67
C ALA A 169 -23.38 3.19 8.05
N LEU A 170 -23.97 3.93 7.11
CA LEU A 170 -24.50 5.27 7.35
C LEU A 170 -25.65 5.24 8.37
N ALA A 171 -26.57 4.26 8.27
CA ALA A 171 -27.64 4.09 9.25
C ALA A 171 -27.11 3.81 10.66
N VAL A 172 -26.08 2.97 10.80
CA VAL A 172 -25.43 2.69 12.09
C VAL A 172 -24.74 3.93 12.65
N VAL A 173 -24.07 4.73 11.83
CA VAL A 173 -23.44 5.99 12.26
C VAL A 173 -24.49 7.02 12.71
N VAL A 174 -25.61 7.13 12.00
CA VAL A 174 -26.71 8.03 12.39
C VAL A 174 -27.33 7.56 13.71
N MET A 175 -27.61 6.25 13.85
CA MET A 175 -28.19 5.68 15.07
C MET A 175 -27.26 5.84 16.26
N SER A 176 -25.96 5.60 16.11
CA SER A 176 -24.96 5.79 17.17
C SER A 176 -24.77 7.26 17.53
N GLY A 177 -24.77 8.19 16.57
CA GLY A 177 -24.74 9.62 16.82
C GLY A 177 -25.98 10.14 17.53
N MET A 178 -27.16 9.60 17.17
CA MET A 178 -28.42 9.91 17.85
C MET A 178 -28.44 9.36 19.28
N TRP A 179 -27.93 8.15 19.49
CA TRP A 179 -27.73 7.56 20.82
C TRP A 179 -26.77 8.39 21.68
N LEU A 180 -25.65 8.86 21.12
CA LEU A 180 -24.72 9.74 21.83
C LEU A 180 -25.34 11.09 22.19
N ARG A 181 -26.22 11.63 21.33
CA ARG A 181 -27.00 12.84 21.67
C ARG A 181 -28.03 12.57 22.76
N LEU A 182 -28.66 11.39 22.76
CA LEU A 182 -29.64 11.01 23.78
C LEU A 182 -28.97 10.76 25.15
N MET A 183 -27.77 10.17 25.14
CA MET A 183 -26.97 9.91 26.35
C MET A 183 -26.23 11.15 26.85
N ARG A 184 -26.17 12.23 26.07
CA ARG A 184 -25.65 13.52 26.53
C ARG A 184 -26.71 14.17 27.41
N HIS A 185 -26.70 13.81 28.69
CA HIS A 185 -27.55 14.42 29.72
C HIS A 185 -27.50 15.96 29.60
N PRO A 186 -28.65 16.65 29.65
CA PRO A 186 -28.66 18.11 29.72
C PRO A 186 -27.93 18.51 30.99
N GLN A 187 -26.77 19.14 30.85
CA GLN A 187 -26.15 19.89 31.93
C GLN A 187 -27.04 21.10 32.19
N GLU A 188 -27.83 20.99 33.25
CA GLU A 188 -28.71 22.04 33.75
C GLU A 188 -27.90 23.32 34.00
N ALA A 189 -28.48 24.43 33.55
CA ALA A 189 -28.10 25.79 33.89
C ALA A 189 -28.68 26.18 35.26
#